data_AF-A0AAV8WTI8-F1
#
_entry.id   AF-A0AAV8WTI8-F1
#
_cell.length_a   1.000
_cell.length_b   1.000
_cell.length_c   1.000
_cell.angle_alpha   90.00
_cell.angle_beta   90.00
_cell.angle_gamma   90.00
#
_symmetry.space_group_name_H-M   'P 1'
#
loop_
_entity.id
_entity.type
_entity.pdbx_description
1 polymer ?
#
loop_
_entity_poly.entity_id
_entity_poly.type
_entity_poly.pdbx_seq_one_letter_code
_entity_poly.pdbx_strand_id
1 'polypeptide(L)' 'MRRHPRLSYRKPENTSIARAAALNKTNVDSFFKNYAEIQAKYNFSFDCIWNTDETGVTTGLQAPKVIAETGKNGVVY' A
#
# COMPACT_ATOMS: atom_id res chain seq x y z
N MET A 1 -3.93 18.86 23.25
CA MET A 1 -4.99 17.97 23.78
C MET A 1 -5.35 18.18 25.25
N ARG A 2 -5.09 19.33 25.91
CA ARG A 2 -5.47 19.51 27.34
C ARG A 2 -6.95 19.25 27.65
N ARG A 3 -7.87 19.59 26.73
CA ARG A 3 -9.31 19.34 26.88
C ARG A 3 -9.76 17.92 26.51
N HIS A 4 -8.98 17.19 25.72
CA HIS A 4 -9.31 15.85 25.22
C HIS A 4 -8.08 14.94 25.33
N PRO A 5 -7.72 14.48 26.55
CA PRO A 5 -6.51 13.69 26.78
C PRO A 5 -6.54 12.31 26.10
N ARG A 6 -7.74 11.82 25.76
CA ARG A 6 -7.95 10.60 24.99
C ARG A 6 -7.57 10.70 23.52
N LEU A 7 -7.30 11.91 23.01
CA LEU A 7 -6.89 12.14 21.63
C LEU A 7 -5.42 12.49 21.57
N SER A 8 -4.79 12.17 20.44
CA SER A 8 -3.40 12.44 20.13
C SER A 8 -3.21 12.89 18.69
N TYR A 9 -2.25 13.80 18.45
CA TYR A 9 -1.86 14.19 17.11
C TYR A 9 -0.76 13.23 16.64
N ARG A 10 -1.00 12.51 15.55
CA ARG A 10 -0.16 11.41 15.08
C ARG A 10 0.24 11.63 13.63
N LYS A 11 1.46 11.22 13.28
CA LYS A 11 1.87 11.06 11.89
C LYS A 11 1.62 9.61 11.50
N PRO A 12 0.76 9.34 10.51
CA PRO A 12 0.54 7.98 10.04
C PRO A 12 1.78 7.39 9.38
N GLU A 13 1.87 6.06 9.39
CA GLU A 13 2.89 5.34 8.65
C GLU A 13 2.63 5.50 7.15
N ASN A 14 3.64 5.95 6.39
CA ASN A 14 3.53 6.15 4.94
C ASN A 14 3.23 4.83 4.20
N THR A 15 3.77 3.72 4.70
CA THR A 15 3.55 2.38 4.17
C THR A 15 3.31 1.46 5.35
N SER A 16 2.25 0.67 5.30
CA SER A 16 1.97 -0.29 6.36
C SER A 16 3.07 -1.35 6.43
N ILE A 17 3.43 -1.78 7.64
CA ILE A 17 4.37 -2.90 7.84
C ILE A 17 3.90 -4.14 7.08
N ALA A 18 2.59 -4.40 7.04
CA ALA A 18 2.02 -5.52 6.28
C ALA A 18 2.30 -5.41 4.78
N ARG A 19 2.18 -4.21 4.19
CA ARG A 19 2.52 -3.98 2.77
C ARG A 19 4.00 -4.20 2.51
N ALA A 20 4.87 -3.71 3.38
CA ALA A 20 6.31 -3.95 3.25
C ALA A 20 6.66 -5.44 3.38
N ALA A 21 6.06 -6.15 4.33
CA ALA A 21 6.28 -7.59 4.52
C ALA A 21 5.73 -8.44 3.36
N ALA A 22 4.68 -7.97 2.68
CA ALA A 22 4.11 -8.63 1.52
C ALA A 22 5.00 -8.51 0.26
N LEU A 23 5.92 -7.54 0.21
CA LEU A 23 6.93 -7.39 -0.85
C LEU A 23 8.10 -8.35 -0.64
N ASN A 24 7.82 -9.66 -0.70
CA ASN A 24 8.80 -10.72 -0.58
C ASN A 24 8.86 -11.58 -1.85
N LYS A 25 9.96 -12.34 -1.98
CA LYS A 25 10.23 -13.18 -3.15
C LYS A 25 9.05 -14.11 -3.50
N THR A 26 8.48 -14.80 -2.52
CA THR A 26 7.39 -15.76 -2.74
C THR A 26 6.16 -15.10 -3.37
N ASN A 27 5.80 -13.91 -2.88
CA ASN A 27 4.65 -13.17 -3.40
C ASN A 27 4.93 -12.61 -4.80
N VAL A 28 6.15 -12.11 -5.04
CA VAL A 28 6.57 -11.61 -6.35
C VAL A 28 6.59 -12.73 -7.39
N ASP A 29 7.16 -13.89 -7.05
CA ASP A 29 7.22 -15.06 -7.93
C ASP A 29 5.79 -15.55 -8.27
N SER A 30 4.91 -15.57 -7.27
CA SER A 30 3.50 -15.97 -7.46
C SER A 30 2.74 -15.00 -8.37
N PHE A 31 2.99 -13.69 -8.24
CA PHE A 31 2.41 -12.68 -9.12
C PHE A 31 2.79 -12.91 -10.59
N PHE A 32 4.08 -13.09 -10.89
CA PHE A 32 4.54 -13.30 -12.27
C PHE A 32 4.11 -14.63 -12.85
N LYS A 33 3.98 -15.67 -12.02
CA LYS A 33 3.38 -16.95 -12.44
C LYS A 33 1.94 -16.76 -12.88
N ASN A 34 1.11 -16.11 -12.06
CA ASN A 34 -0.29 -15.84 -12.40
C ASN A 34 -0.40 -14.99 -13.68
N TYR A 35 0.46 -13.98 -13.81
CA TYR A 35 0.54 -13.15 -15.01
C TYR A 35 0.84 -13.98 -16.27
N ALA A 36 1.83 -14.87 -16.22
CA ALA A 36 2.17 -15.74 -17.35
C ALA A 36 1.00 -16.68 -17.73
N GLU A 37 0.30 -17.23 -16.73
CA GLU A 37 -0.86 -18.11 -16.96
C GLU A 37 -2.02 -17.38 -17.67
N ILE A 38 -2.36 -16.16 -17.22
CA ILE A 38 -3.43 -15.38 -17.86
C ILE A 38 -3.00 -14.85 -19.24
N GLN A 39 -1.73 -14.50 -19.42
CA GLN A 39 -1.18 -14.09 -20.72
C GLN A 39 -1.31 -15.24 -21.73
N ALA A 40 -0.92 -16.46 -21.35
CA ALA A 40 -1.05 -17.63 -22.21
C ALA A 40 -2.52 -17.97 -22.53
N LYS A 41 -3.43 -17.77 -21.57
CA LYS A 41 -4.85 -18.09 -21.73
C LYS A 41 -5.60 -17.13 -22.66
N TYR A 42 -5.32 -15.83 -22.55
CA TYR A 42 -6.11 -14.80 -23.24
C TYR A 42 -5.33 -14.10 -24.36
N ASN A 43 -4.00 -14.23 -24.38
CA ASN A 43 -3.10 -13.71 -25.40
C ASN A 43 -3.35 -12.21 -25.70
N PHE A 44 -3.55 -11.41 -24.65
CA PHE A 44 -3.79 -9.97 -24.79
C PHE A 44 -2.52 -9.25 -25.23
N SER A 45 -2.72 -8.17 -26.00
CA SER A 45 -1.63 -7.33 -26.48
C SER A 45 -1.19 -6.33 -25.41
N PHE A 46 0.00 -5.75 -25.58
CA PHE A 46 0.60 -4.81 -24.63
C PHE A 46 -0.26 -3.56 -24.39
N ASP A 47 -1.03 -3.12 -25.39
CA ASP A 47 -2.00 -2.02 -25.28
C ASP A 47 -3.17 -2.30 -24.32
N CYS A 48 -3.38 -3.56 -23.95
CA CYS A 48 -4.37 -3.95 -22.94
C CYS A 48 -3.79 -3.98 -21.52
N ILE A 49 -2.49 -3.72 -21.36
CA ILE A 49 -1.79 -3.74 -20.07
C ILE A 49 -1.62 -2.30 -19.58
N TRP A 50 -2.30 -1.98 -18.48
CA TRP A 50 -2.20 -0.67 -17.85
C TRP A 50 -1.17 -0.75 -16.73
N ASN A 51 -0.05 -0.07 -16.93
CA ASN A 51 1.04 -0.04 -15.97
C ASN A 51 0.74 1.03 -14.90
N THR A 52 0.68 0.61 -13.64
CA THR A 52 0.29 1.51 -12.53
C THR A 52 1.38 2.52 -12.17
N ASP A 53 2.62 2.33 -12.62
CA ASP A 53 3.75 3.24 -12.39
C ASP A 53 3.53 4.63 -13.00
N GLU A 54 2.73 4.73 -14.07
CA GLU A 54 2.37 6.00 -14.71
C GLU A 54 1.28 6.79 -13.96
N THR A 55 0.57 6.16 -13.01
CA THR A 55 -0.54 6.82 -12.28
C THR A 55 -0.11 7.71 -11.13
N GLY A 56 1.20 7.87 -10.89
CA GLY A 56 1.72 8.72 -9.81
C GLY A 56 1.36 8.25 -8.39
N VAL A 57 0.75 7.07 -8.26
CA VAL A 57 0.40 6.46 -6.98
C VAL A 57 1.69 5.94 -6.34
N THR A 58 2.34 6.84 -5.62
CA THR A 58 3.58 6.51 -4.92
C THR A 58 3.25 5.75 -3.64
N THR A 59 3.85 4.58 -3.43
CA THR A 59 3.63 3.72 -2.24
C THR A 59 4.01 4.39 -0.90
N GLY A 60 4.61 5.58 -0.96
CA GLY A 60 5.06 6.37 0.18
C GLY A 60 4.71 7.87 0.09
N LEU A 61 3.47 8.22 -0.24
CA LEU A 61 3.01 9.60 -0.04
C LEU A 61 3.15 9.99 1.43
N GLN A 62 3.76 11.15 1.71
CA GLN A 62 3.80 11.69 3.07
C GLN A 62 2.39 12.03 3.50
N ALA A 63 1.86 11.20 4.40
CA ALA A 63 0.53 11.41 4.86
C ALA A 63 0.47 12.60 5.84
N PRO A 64 -0.58 13.44 5.75
CA PRO A 64 -0.76 14.52 6.69
C PRO A 64 -0.96 13.97 8.10
N LYS A 65 -0.58 14.76 9.11
CA LYS A 65 -0.80 14.39 10.50
C LYS A 65 -2.31 14.41 10.81
N VAL A 66 -2.76 13.45 11.59
CA VAL A 66 -4.18 13.25 11.94
C VAL A 66 -4.39 13.21 13.44
N ILE A 67 -5.65 13.39 13.86
CA ILE A 67 -6.08 13.21 15.25
C ILE A 67 -6.57 11.76 15.41
N ALA A 68 -5.98 11.02 16.35
CA ALA A 68 -6.33 9.63 16.64
C ALA A 68 -6.36 9.38 18.15
N GLU A 69 -6.97 8.28 18.59
CA GLU A 69 -7.07 7.93 20.01
C GLU A 69 -5.70 7.62 20.64
N THR A 70 -5.47 8.11 21.85
CA THR A 70 -4.26 7.86 22.62
C THR A 70 -4.19 6.38 23.03
N GLY A 71 -3.07 5.70 22.75
CA GLY A 71 -2.85 4.29 23.14
C GLY A 71 -3.18 3.27 22.04
N LYS A 72 -3.80 3.68 20.93
CA LYS A 72 -3.90 2.83 19.73
C LYS A 72 -2.61 2.89 18.92
N ASN A 73 -2.12 1.71 18.53
CA ASN A 73 -0.90 1.55 17.72
C ASN A 73 -1.24 1.62 16.23
N GLY A 74 -0.46 2.42 15.49
CA GLY A 74 -0.47 2.52 14.03
C GLY A 74 -1.71 3.22 13.45
N VAL A 75 -1.56 4.46 13.00
CA VAL A 75 -2.45 4.97 11.96
C VAL A 75 -1.74 4.73 10.64
N VAL A 76 -2.40 4.02 9.74
CA VAL A 76 -1.86 3.62 8.44
C VAL A 76 -2.85 4.12 7.39
N TYR A 77 -2.33 4.72 6.32
CA TYR A 77 -3.13 5.01 5.12
C TYR A 77 -3.03 3.90 4.08
#